data_AF-A0AAV2QEH8-F1
#
_entry.id   AF-A0AAV2QEH8-F1
#
_cell.length_a   1.000
_cell.length_b   1.000
_cell.length_c   1.000
_cell.angle_alpha   90.00
_cell.angle_beta   90.00
_cell.angle_gamma   90.00
#
_symmetry.space_group_name_H-M   'P 1'
#
loop_
_entity.id
_entity.type
_entity.pdbx_description
1 polymer ?
#
loop_
_entity_poly.entity_id
_entity_poly.type
_entity_poly.pdbx_seq_one_letter_code
_entity_poly.pdbx_strand_id
1 'polypeptide(L)'
;KFPVGGYNALDYGQVEPPSSPHKFPVGGYKALAYGQVEPHFSPHVIPAGGYDALEESGEFQGDIMLTQRQKSLMKLRGAQNMEEKLWKNAEIPYSISSEFSISERQMIDKAIYEFQTKTCLRFLKRTSQTDYIDIIPPPPPRGGC
;
A
#
# COMPACT_ATOMS: atom_id res chain seq x y z
N LYS A 1 -0.18 -32.54 -23.98
CA LYS A 1 0.24 -31.49 -24.94
C LYS A 1 -0.63 -30.27 -24.70
N PHE A 2 -0.13 -29.28 -23.97
CA PHE A 2 -0.79 -28.00 -23.75
C PHE A 2 -0.14 -26.96 -24.68
N PRO A 3 -0.89 -26.05 -25.32
CA PRO A 3 -0.29 -25.06 -26.20
C PRO A 3 0.48 -24.03 -25.37
N VAL A 4 1.75 -23.88 -25.75
CA VAL A 4 2.65 -22.84 -25.26
C VAL A 4 2.19 -21.54 -25.92
N GLY A 5 1.48 -20.70 -25.17
CA GLY A 5 1.13 -19.34 -25.59
C GLY A 5 2.38 -18.48 -25.53
N GLY A 6 2.87 -18.09 -26.71
CA GLY A 6 4.08 -17.31 -26.90
C GLY A 6 4.05 -15.96 -26.19
N TYR A 7 5.13 -15.69 -25.47
CA TYR A 7 5.49 -14.35 -25.02
C TYR A 7 6.04 -13.62 -26.25
N ASN A 8 5.26 -12.74 -26.85
CA ASN A 8 5.74 -11.90 -27.94
C ASN A 8 6.60 -10.80 -27.33
N ALA A 9 7.92 -11.00 -27.41
CA ALA A 9 8.92 -9.97 -27.18
C ALA A 9 9.05 -9.14 -28.45
N LEU A 10 8.24 -8.10 -28.66
CA LEU A 10 8.52 -7.03 -29.61
C LEU A 10 7.91 -5.71 -29.13
N ASP A 11 8.71 -4.65 -29.30
CA ASP A 11 8.47 -3.23 -29.02
C ASP A 11 8.68 -2.74 -27.57
N TYR A 12 9.89 -2.97 -27.04
CA TYR A 12 10.45 -2.04 -26.06
C TYR A 12 10.93 -0.79 -26.80
N GLY A 13 10.00 0.13 -27.08
CA GLY A 13 10.36 1.51 -27.35
C GLY A 13 11.17 2.05 -26.16
N GLN A 14 12.29 2.71 -26.45
CA GLN A 14 13.10 3.42 -25.47
C GLN A 14 12.23 4.44 -24.72
N VAL A 15 11.77 4.10 -23.53
CA VAL A 15 11.29 5.09 -22.56
C VAL A 15 12.52 5.52 -21.75
N GLU A 16 13.04 6.71 -22.09
CA GLU A 16 14.03 7.38 -21.28
C GLU A 16 13.53 7.50 -19.82
N PRO A 17 14.41 7.36 -18.81
CA PRO A 17 14.03 7.57 -17.42
C PRO A 17 13.50 9.00 -17.26
N PRO A 18 12.44 9.26 -16.47
CA PRO A 18 12.03 10.63 -16.20
C PRO A 18 13.12 11.36 -15.42
N SER A 19 13.94 12.13 -16.14
CA SER A 19 14.84 13.11 -15.58
C SER A 19 14.05 14.39 -15.31
N SER A 20 13.46 14.54 -14.12
CA SER A 20 13.24 15.87 -13.57
C SER A 20 12.97 15.86 -12.06
N PRO A 21 13.75 16.59 -11.25
CA PRO A 21 13.43 16.82 -9.85
C PRO A 21 12.29 17.84 -9.77
N HIS A 22 11.25 17.55 -9.00
CA HIS A 22 10.26 18.55 -8.61
C HIS A 22 10.97 19.72 -7.90
N LYS A 23 11.19 20.82 -8.63
CA LYS A 23 11.61 22.10 -8.07
C LYS A 23 10.37 22.83 -7.60
N PHE A 24 10.24 23.05 -6.29
CA PHE A 24 9.27 24.00 -5.76
C PHE A 24 9.62 25.41 -6.25
N PRO A 25 8.66 26.23 -6.72
CA PRO A 25 8.93 27.64 -7.01
C PRO A 25 9.20 28.37 -5.70
N VAL A 26 10.40 28.92 -5.55
CA VAL A 26 10.69 29.94 -4.52
C VAL A 26 10.13 31.26 -5.04
N GLY A 27 8.88 31.55 -4.68
CA GLY A 27 8.24 32.85 -4.90
C GLY A 27 8.16 33.61 -3.58
N GLY A 28 8.86 34.75 -3.50
CA GLY A 28 8.98 35.56 -2.30
C GLY A 28 7.64 36.11 -1.78
N TYR A 29 7.45 36.06 -0.47
CA TYR A 29 6.35 36.74 0.20
C TYR A 29 6.68 38.24 0.31
N LYS A 30 5.85 39.10 -0.30
CA LYS A 30 5.84 40.54 -0.01
C LYS A 30 5.07 40.76 1.29
N ALA A 31 5.69 41.47 2.23
CA ALA A 31 5.02 41.96 3.43
C ALA A 31 3.99 43.04 3.04
N LEU A 32 2.72 42.85 3.41
CA LEU A 32 1.70 43.90 3.40
C LEU A 32 1.42 44.32 4.85
N ALA A 33 1.35 45.64 5.05
CA ALA A 33 1.30 46.31 6.33
C ALA A 33 0.01 46.05 7.13
N TYR A 34 0.15 46.15 8.45
CA TYR A 34 -0.86 45.95 9.49
C TYR A 34 -2.12 46.82 9.30
N GLY A 35 -3.29 46.18 9.27
CA GLY A 35 -4.59 46.84 9.20
C GLY A 35 -5.77 45.87 9.29
N GLN A 36 -6.16 45.56 10.53
CA GLN A 36 -7.50 45.21 11.01
C GLN A 36 -8.48 44.53 10.04
N VAL A 37 -8.49 43.20 10.05
CA VAL A 37 -9.73 42.40 10.00
C VAL A 37 -9.62 41.32 11.08
N GLU A 38 -10.48 41.42 12.09
CA GLU A 38 -10.60 40.43 13.17
C GLU A 38 -10.87 39.06 12.56
N PRO A 39 -10.03 38.05 12.79
CA PRO A 39 -10.36 36.73 12.33
C PRO A 39 -11.48 36.21 13.23
N HIS A 40 -12.67 36.06 12.66
CA HIS A 40 -13.69 35.15 13.19
C HIS A 40 -13.19 33.70 13.04
N PHE A 41 -12.05 33.37 13.66
CA PHE A 41 -11.80 32.01 14.11
C PHE A 41 -12.73 31.80 15.29
N SER A 42 -13.94 31.31 15.00
CA SER A 42 -14.66 30.54 15.99
C SER A 42 -13.67 29.44 16.41
N PRO A 43 -13.22 29.38 17.67
CA PRO A 43 -12.41 28.26 18.11
C PRO A 43 -13.28 27.03 17.85
N HIS A 44 -12.87 26.20 16.89
CA HIS A 44 -13.44 24.87 16.75
C HIS A 44 -12.92 24.14 17.98
N VAL A 45 -13.67 24.26 19.08
CA VAL A 45 -13.52 23.41 20.25
C VAL A 45 -13.69 22.01 19.68
N ILE A 46 -12.59 21.28 19.51
CA ILE A 46 -12.65 19.83 19.33
C ILE A 46 -13.39 19.35 20.57
N PRO A 47 -14.64 18.86 20.44
CA PRO A 47 -15.32 18.27 21.59
C PRO A 47 -14.39 17.19 22.15
N ALA A 48 -14.36 16.99 23.45
CA ALA A 48 -13.58 15.91 24.09
C ALA A 48 -14.07 14.48 23.71
N GLY A 49 -14.75 14.35 22.57
CA GLY A 49 -15.09 13.11 21.86
C GLY A 49 -14.66 13.19 20.39
N GLY A 50 -13.51 13.82 20.13
CA GLY A 50 -12.86 13.79 18.82
C GLY A 50 -12.63 12.35 18.41
N TYR A 51 -13.42 11.88 17.46
CA TYR A 51 -13.20 10.66 16.73
C TYR A 51 -11.88 10.83 15.97
N ASP A 52 -10.82 10.19 16.45
CA ASP A 52 -9.58 10.10 15.69
C ASP A 52 -9.92 9.39 14.37
N ALA A 53 -9.86 10.10 13.25
CA ALA A 53 -10.10 9.53 11.91
C ALA A 53 -9.16 8.34 11.60
N LEU A 54 -8.10 8.17 12.39
CA LEU A 54 -7.18 7.04 12.36
C LEU A 54 -7.76 5.76 13.02
N GLU A 55 -8.81 5.87 13.84
CA GLU A 55 -9.45 4.72 14.52
C GLU A 55 -10.61 4.10 13.71
N GLU A 56 -10.99 4.68 12.55
CA GLU A 56 -12.21 4.30 11.84
C GLU A 56 -12.08 3.00 11.02
N SER A 57 -10.86 2.56 10.65
CA SER A 57 -10.67 1.30 9.91
C SER A 57 -10.63 0.05 10.81
N GLY A 58 -10.36 0.21 12.12
CA GLY A 58 -10.11 -0.90 13.04
C GLY A 58 -8.76 -1.62 12.85
N GLU A 59 -7.98 -1.16 11.87
CA GLU A 59 -6.65 -1.66 11.51
C GLU A 59 -5.55 -0.78 12.16
N PHE A 60 -4.37 -1.36 12.38
CA PHE A 60 -3.24 -0.60 12.90
C PHE A 60 -2.63 0.26 11.80
N GLN A 61 -2.39 1.55 12.07
CA GLN A 61 -1.93 2.55 11.09
C GLN A 61 -2.82 2.67 9.84
N GLY A 62 -4.05 2.14 9.88
CA GLY A 62 -5.02 2.22 8.81
C GLY A 62 -5.00 1.05 7.83
N ASP A 63 -3.93 0.26 7.76
CA ASP A 63 -3.69 -0.76 6.72
C ASP A 63 -3.07 -2.08 7.21
N ILE A 64 -2.87 -2.25 8.52
CA ILE A 64 -2.28 -3.47 9.11
C ILE A 64 -3.27 -4.18 10.02
N MET A 65 -3.65 -5.39 9.64
CA MET A 65 -4.45 -6.28 10.47
C MET A 65 -3.62 -6.97 11.54
N LEU A 66 -3.78 -6.54 12.79
CA LEU A 66 -3.14 -7.15 13.96
C LEU A 66 -4.06 -8.12 14.69
N THR A 67 -3.53 -9.28 15.05
CA THR A 67 -4.16 -10.16 16.04
C THR A 67 -4.24 -9.46 17.41
N GLN A 68 -5.17 -9.88 18.27
CA GLN A 68 -5.29 -9.34 19.64
C GLN A 68 -3.97 -9.44 20.41
N ARG A 69 -3.23 -10.55 20.24
CA ARG A 69 -1.91 -10.75 20.84
C ARG A 69 -0.88 -9.72 20.31
N GLN A 70 -0.84 -9.49 19.00
CA GLN A 70 0.07 -8.49 18.41
C GLN A 70 -0.29 -7.07 18.86
N LYS A 71 -1.58 -6.71 18.93
CA LYS A 71 -2.03 -5.41 19.48
C LYS A 71 -1.52 -5.22 20.91
N SER A 72 -1.63 -6.23 21.77
CA SER A 72 -1.14 -6.17 23.15
C SER A 72 0.39 -6.08 23.25
N LEU A 73 1.12 -6.84 22.42
CA LEU A 73 2.58 -6.78 22.39
C LEU A 73 3.09 -5.43 21.88
N MET A 74 2.41 -4.83 20.89
CA MET A 74 2.80 -3.54 20.31
C MET A 74 2.58 -2.36 21.26
N LYS A 75 1.61 -2.46 22.19
CA LYS A 75 1.45 -1.50 23.29
C LYS A 75 2.60 -1.55 24.30
N LEU A 76 3.28 -2.70 24.40
CA LEU A 76 4.33 -2.94 25.39
C LEU A 76 5.73 -2.73 24.80
N ARG A 77 5.93 -2.97 23.50
CA ARG A 77 7.20 -2.87 22.78
C ARG A 77 6.95 -2.48 21.31
N GLY A 78 7.92 -1.83 20.65
CA GLY A 78 7.87 -1.57 19.20
C GLY A 78 7.93 -2.86 18.35
N ALA A 79 8.13 -2.70 17.04
CA ALA A 79 8.21 -3.84 16.10
C ALA A 79 9.21 -4.91 16.56
N GLN A 80 8.77 -6.16 16.60
CA GLN A 80 9.61 -7.30 16.98
C GLN A 80 9.97 -8.12 15.75
N ASN A 81 11.26 -8.34 15.51
CA ASN A 81 11.73 -9.27 14.49
C ASN A 81 11.56 -10.70 15.03
N MET A 82 10.54 -11.39 14.54
CA MET A 82 10.20 -12.77 14.90
C MET A 82 10.57 -13.67 13.72
N GLU A 83 11.68 -14.39 13.83
CA GLU A 83 12.18 -15.27 12.76
C GLU A 83 11.15 -16.34 12.38
N GLU A 84 10.33 -16.78 13.35
CA GLU A 84 9.24 -17.72 13.15
C GLU A 84 8.06 -17.17 12.32
N LYS A 85 8.05 -15.85 12.06
CA LYS A 85 7.05 -15.17 11.22
C LYS A 85 7.53 -14.90 9.80
N LEU A 86 8.76 -15.32 9.46
CA LEU A 86 9.30 -15.18 8.12
C LEU A 86 8.81 -16.31 7.20
N TRP A 87 8.72 -15.98 5.90
CA TRP A 87 8.50 -16.97 4.86
C TRP A 87 9.71 -17.90 4.73
N LYS A 88 9.48 -19.21 4.88
CA LYS A 88 10.54 -20.23 4.76
C LYS A 88 11.16 -20.17 3.37
N ASN A 89 12.49 -20.28 3.31
CA ASN A 89 13.26 -20.25 2.06
C ASN A 89 13.06 -19.00 1.19
N ALA A 90 12.52 -17.91 1.75
CA ALA A 90 12.11 -16.73 0.99
C ALA A 90 11.05 -17.04 -0.10
N GLU A 91 10.31 -18.14 0.04
CA GLU A 91 9.26 -18.55 -0.89
C GLU A 91 7.89 -18.11 -0.37
N ILE A 92 7.15 -17.39 -1.21
CA ILE A 92 5.85 -16.81 -0.89
C ILE A 92 4.81 -17.44 -1.83
N PRO A 93 4.08 -18.49 -1.39
CA PRO A 93 2.93 -18.99 -2.12
C PRO A 93 1.83 -17.92 -2.19
N TYR A 94 1.24 -17.69 -3.36
CA TYR A 94 0.16 -16.71 -3.52
C TYR A 94 -0.94 -17.15 -4.49
N SER A 95 -2.14 -16.59 -4.31
CA SER A 95 -3.26 -16.64 -5.25
C SER A 95 -3.72 -15.22 -5.60
N ILE A 96 -4.26 -15.06 -6.81
CA ILE A 96 -4.88 -13.80 -7.27
C ILE A 96 -6.33 -14.11 -7.64
N SER A 97 -7.28 -13.39 -7.06
CA SER A 97 -8.71 -13.51 -7.38
C SER A 97 -8.99 -13.29 -8.86
N SER A 98 -9.93 -14.04 -9.43
CA SER A 98 -10.41 -13.83 -10.80
C SER A 98 -11.22 -12.55 -10.99
N GLU A 99 -11.51 -11.80 -9.93
CA GLU A 99 -12.31 -10.57 -9.99
C GLU A 99 -11.53 -9.33 -10.45
N PHE A 100 -10.19 -9.38 -10.41
CA PHE A 100 -9.36 -8.29 -10.92
C PHE A 100 -9.52 -8.07 -12.43
N SER A 101 -9.46 -6.83 -12.86
CA SER A 101 -9.29 -6.50 -14.28
C SER A 101 -7.92 -6.96 -14.81
N ILE A 102 -7.75 -6.97 -16.13
CA ILE A 102 -6.46 -7.30 -16.76
C ILE A 102 -5.39 -6.30 -16.35
N SER A 103 -5.71 -5.00 -16.31
CA SER A 103 -4.77 -3.94 -15.93
C SER A 103 -4.32 -4.05 -14.47
N GLU A 104 -5.23 -4.39 -13.55
CA GLU A 104 -4.87 -4.61 -12.14
C GLU A 104 -3.94 -5.80 -11.96
N ARG A 105 -4.20 -6.92 -12.65
CA ARG A 105 -3.28 -8.08 -12.63
C ARG A 105 -1.90 -7.72 -13.16
N GLN A 106 -1.82 -6.95 -14.25
CA GLN A 106 -0.54 -6.48 -14.79
C GLN A 106 0.23 -5.62 -13.78
N MET A 107 -0.47 -4.79 -12.99
CA MET A 107 0.17 -4.03 -11.91
C MET A 107 0.70 -4.95 -10.80
N ILE A 108 -0.08 -5.94 -10.39
CA ILE A 108 0.34 -6.95 -9.40
C ILE A 108 1.57 -7.72 -9.92
N ASP A 109 1.54 -8.19 -11.16
CA ASP A 109 2.63 -8.93 -11.79
C ASP A 109 3.91 -8.09 -11.87
N LYS A 110 3.79 -6.79 -12.19
CA LYS A 110 4.93 -5.87 -12.20
C LYS A 110 5.55 -5.71 -10.81
N ALA A 111 4.73 -5.58 -9.77
CA ALA A 111 5.22 -5.50 -8.39
C ALA A 111 5.93 -6.79 -7.97
N ILE A 112 5.34 -7.95 -8.26
CA ILE A 112 5.96 -9.26 -8.02
C ILE A 112 7.31 -9.38 -8.75
N TYR A 113 7.36 -8.99 -10.02
CA TYR A 113 8.59 -8.99 -10.81
C TYR A 113 9.68 -8.11 -10.18
N GLU A 114 9.32 -6.92 -9.70
CA GLU A 114 10.26 -6.03 -9.01
C GLU A 114 10.85 -6.65 -7.74
N PHE A 115 10.02 -7.29 -6.91
CA PHE A 115 10.53 -8.00 -5.73
C PHE A 115 11.49 -9.12 -6.10
N GLN A 116 11.16 -9.93 -7.10
CA GLN A 116 11.98 -11.08 -7.49
C GLN A 116 13.31 -10.66 -8.12
N THR A 117 13.35 -9.52 -8.78
CA THR A 117 14.58 -8.98 -9.42
C THR A 117 15.48 -8.25 -8.44
N LYS A 118 14.92 -7.59 -7.42
CA LYS A 118 15.69 -6.77 -6.47
C LYS A 118 15.98 -7.45 -5.14
N THR A 119 15.34 -8.60 -4.86
CA THR A 119 15.48 -9.33 -3.59
C THR A 119 15.61 -10.83 -3.83
N CYS A 120 15.86 -11.58 -2.75
CA CYS A 120 15.85 -13.05 -2.78
C CYS A 120 14.43 -13.65 -2.71
N LEU A 121 13.37 -12.85 -2.56
CA LEU A 121 11.99 -13.36 -2.46
C LEU A 121 11.54 -14.04 -3.76
N ARG A 122 10.86 -15.18 -3.66
CA ARG A 122 10.32 -15.93 -4.80
C ARG A 122 8.83 -16.13 -4.62
N PHE A 123 8.04 -15.58 -5.53
CA PHE A 123 6.59 -15.68 -5.51
C PHE A 123 6.17 -16.91 -6.32
N LEU A 124 5.47 -17.84 -5.68
CA LEU A 124 5.07 -19.11 -6.27
C LEU A 124 3.56 -19.17 -6.38
N LYS A 125 3.04 -19.56 -7.54
CA LYS A 125 1.60 -19.83 -7.67
C LYS A 125 1.22 -20.94 -6.70
N ARG A 126 0.27 -20.65 -5.81
CA ARG A 126 -0.18 -21.59 -4.81
C ARG A 126 -0.78 -22.85 -5.45
N THR A 127 -0.49 -23.99 -4.83
CA THR A 127 -1.09 -25.29 -5.14
C THR A 127 -1.79 -25.90 -3.92
N SER A 128 -1.04 -26.19 -2.86
CA SER A 128 -1.55 -26.89 -1.67
C SER A 128 -0.98 -26.37 -0.34
N GLN A 129 -0.22 -25.27 -0.36
CA GLN A 129 0.42 -24.70 0.81
C GLN A 129 -0.63 -24.17 1.79
N THR A 130 -0.42 -24.38 3.09
CA THR A 130 -1.33 -23.89 4.15
C THR A 130 -1.16 -22.40 4.40
N ASP A 131 0.09 -21.94 4.43
CA ASP A 131 0.45 -20.53 4.58
C ASP A 131 0.68 -19.93 3.18
N TYR A 132 -0.08 -18.89 2.85
CA TYR A 132 -0.04 -18.23 1.54
C TYR A 132 -0.66 -16.83 1.63
N ILE A 133 -0.40 -16.00 0.61
CA ILE A 133 -1.07 -14.71 0.44
C ILE A 133 -2.24 -14.87 -0.53
N ASP A 134 -3.44 -14.46 -0.10
CA ASP A 134 -4.60 -14.36 -0.99
C ASP A 134 -4.81 -12.91 -1.41
N ILE A 135 -4.55 -12.59 -2.67
CA ILE A 135 -4.69 -11.24 -3.20
C ILE A 135 -6.11 -11.13 -3.79
N ILE A 136 -6.95 -10.33 -3.14
CA ILE A 136 -8.34 -10.09 -3.51
C ILE A 136 -8.57 -8.59 -3.76
N PRO A 137 -9.50 -8.20 -4.65
CA PRO A 137 -9.82 -6.80 -4.85
C PRO A 137 -10.42 -6.20 -3.57
N PRO A 138 -10.37 -4.86 -3.42
CA PRO A 138 -11.08 -4.20 -2.35
C PRO A 138 -12.59 -4.51 -2.44
N PRO A 139 -13.31 -4.51 -1.31
CA PRO A 139 -14.75 -4.68 -1.32
C PRO A 139 -15.39 -3.60 -2.22
N PRO A 140 -16.50 -3.92 -2.91
CA PRO A 140 -17.21 -2.93 -3.71
C PRO A 140 -17.56 -1.72 -2.84
N PRO A 141 -17.63 -0.51 -3.43
CA PRO A 141 -18.01 0.69 -2.71
C PRO A 141 -19.30 0.41 -1.94
N ARG A 142 -19.28 0.61 -0.62
CA ARG A 142 -20.53 0.59 0.16
C ARG A 142 -21.30 1.79 -0.36
N GLY A 143 -22.35 1.55 -1.15
CA GLY A 143 -23.09 2.57 -1.86
C GLY A 143 -23.38 3.76 -0.95
N GLY A 144 -22.68 4.86 -1.20
CA GLY A 144 -22.97 6.17 -0.65
C GLY A 144 -23.68 6.96 -1.74
N CYS A 145 -24.91 7.39 -1.47
CA CYS A 145 -25.62 8.36 -2.28
C CYS A 145 -24.91 9.71 -2.25
#